data_AF-A0A1Q9VMJ0-F1
#
_entry.id   AF-A0A1Q9VMJ0-F1
#
_cell.length_a   1.000
_cell.length_b   1.000
_cell.length_c   1.000
_cell.angle_alpha   90.00
_cell.angle_beta   90.00
_cell.angle_gamma   90.00
#
_symmetry.space_group_name_H-M   'P 1'
#
loop_
_entity.id
_entity.type
_entity.pdbx_description
1 polymer ?
#
loop_
_entity_poly.entity_id
_entity_poly.type
_entity_poly.pdbx_seq_one_letter_code
_entity_poly.pdbx_strand_id
1 'polypeptide(L)'
;MARDGETAENCPSVVALAARGSEENETYGPAAANGYSNGYEGETLHRFLSYASTVHPGLFDPDERTVLAIDADHYPARFPVGEAGEDPDPATVINGVGLFVDSMARGLPGGLAMVEDYEQSTGCRPDYVGLGYSQGVAALTPVQHTLAAEGRLRGAVHFGNPFHRAPGLIGGGSMSGVPVHSYCLADDFVCDTGPRSVALAVQDDEGAGAHETYFRNAVADPSDASPAERAAADAFARLIR
;
A
#
# COMPACT_ATOMS: atom_id res chain seq x y z
N MET A 1 0.70 39.84 30.68
CA MET A 1 1.81 39.24 29.90
C MET A 1 1.22 38.05 29.17
N ALA A 2 0.79 38.25 27.93
CA ALA A 2 0.42 37.16 27.04
C ALA A 2 1.71 36.60 26.45
N ARG A 3 1.95 35.30 26.60
CA ARG A 3 3.04 34.62 25.90
C ARG A 3 2.48 34.12 24.57
N ASP A 4 3.02 34.73 23.53
CA ASP A 4 3.53 34.13 22.29
C ASP A 4 2.67 33.03 21.66
N GLY A 5 2.13 33.38 20.48
CA GLY A 5 1.61 32.41 19.54
C GLY A 5 2.73 31.49 19.08
N GLU A 6 2.70 30.27 19.57
CA GLU A 6 3.24 29.11 18.86
C GLU A 6 2.54 29.08 17.49
N THR A 7 3.34 29.10 16.42
CA THR A 7 2.90 28.74 15.08
C THR A 7 2.10 27.45 15.20
N ALA A 8 0.81 27.47 14.92
CA ALA A 8 0.07 26.23 14.71
C ALA A 8 0.80 25.50 13.59
N GLU A 9 1.52 24.44 13.92
CA GLU A 9 2.07 23.51 12.95
C GLU A 9 0.88 23.04 12.11
N ASN A 10 0.92 23.31 10.80
CA ASN A 10 -0.18 22.96 9.90
C ASN A 10 -0.29 21.44 9.85
N CYS A 11 -1.25 20.87 10.58
CA CYS A 11 -1.51 19.45 10.52
C CYS A 11 -2.21 19.09 9.21
N PRO A 12 -1.76 18.04 8.50
CA PRO A 12 -2.47 17.57 7.34
C PRO A 12 -3.89 17.15 7.72
N SER A 13 -4.86 17.42 6.84
CA SER A 13 -6.23 16.97 7.05
C SER A 13 -6.36 15.46 6.76
N VAL A 14 -5.55 14.95 5.83
CA VAL A 14 -5.54 13.54 5.43
C VAL A 14 -4.11 13.05 5.19
N VAL A 15 -3.81 11.84 5.68
CA VAL A 15 -2.55 11.12 5.42
C VAL A 15 -2.82 9.81 4.69
N ALA A 16 -2.13 9.58 3.57
CA ALA A 16 -2.11 8.26 2.95
C ALA A 16 -1.11 7.36 3.68
N LEU A 17 -1.59 6.38 4.45
CA LEU A 17 -0.76 5.38 5.12
C LEU A 17 -0.41 4.27 4.12
N ALA A 18 0.84 4.24 3.67
CA ALA A 18 1.30 3.37 2.61
C ALA A 18 2.09 2.15 3.13
N ALA A 19 1.86 0.97 2.59
CA ALA A 19 2.62 -0.23 2.90
C ALA A 19 3.01 -0.99 1.63
N ARG A 20 4.33 -1.10 1.43
CA ARG A 20 4.97 -1.70 0.27
C ARG A 20 4.83 -3.23 0.21
N GLY A 21 5.14 -3.80 -0.94
CA GLY A 21 5.18 -5.26 -1.12
C GLY A 21 6.43 -5.89 -0.49
N SER A 22 6.46 -7.23 -0.47
CA SER A 22 7.63 -7.97 0.00
C SER A 22 8.87 -7.59 -0.82
N GLU A 23 9.99 -7.40 -0.15
CA GLU A 23 11.31 -7.06 -0.70
C GLU A 23 11.40 -5.72 -1.46
N GLU A 24 10.32 -4.93 -1.54
CA GLU A 24 10.34 -3.56 -2.09
C GLU A 24 11.00 -2.57 -1.10
N ASN A 25 12.25 -2.82 -0.73
CA ASN A 25 12.98 -2.07 0.29
C ASN A 25 13.76 -0.88 -0.26
N GLU A 26 13.66 -0.60 -1.57
CA GLU A 26 14.16 0.63 -2.15
C GLU A 26 13.47 1.83 -1.49
N THR A 27 14.27 2.80 -1.07
CA THR A 27 13.77 4.08 -0.59
C THR A 27 13.87 5.09 -1.72
N TYR A 28 12.76 5.76 -1.99
CA TYR A 28 12.75 6.85 -2.96
C TYR A 28 13.21 8.11 -2.23
N GLY A 29 14.11 8.85 -2.88
CA GLY A 29 14.92 9.91 -2.26
C GLY A 29 14.14 10.86 -1.34
N PRO A 30 14.83 11.51 -0.38
CA PRO A 30 14.23 12.02 0.84
C PRO A 30 13.05 12.92 0.54
N ALA A 31 12.09 12.97 1.47
CA ALA A 31 10.80 13.64 1.45
C ALA A 31 10.67 15.03 0.77
N ALA A 32 11.76 15.64 0.35
CA ALA A 32 11.90 16.91 -0.35
C ALA A 32 11.93 16.85 -1.89
N ALA A 33 12.13 15.72 -2.58
CA ALA A 33 12.13 15.72 -4.06
C ALA A 33 10.72 15.97 -4.63
N ASN A 34 9.71 15.35 -4.03
CA ASN A 34 8.30 15.54 -4.38
C ASN A 34 7.50 16.27 -3.28
N GLY A 35 8.05 16.39 -2.07
CA GLY A 35 7.50 17.15 -0.94
C GLY A 35 6.46 16.42 -0.09
N TYR A 36 5.90 15.29 -0.56
CA TYR A 36 4.68 14.71 0.02
C TYR A 36 4.82 13.28 0.55
N SER A 37 5.99 12.61 0.51
CA SER A 37 6.16 11.23 1.01
C SER A 37 7.38 11.13 1.92
N ASN A 38 7.38 10.26 2.93
CA ASN A 38 8.57 9.94 3.71
C ASN A 38 9.55 8.96 3.01
N GLY A 39 9.22 8.46 1.81
CA GLY A 39 10.14 7.74 0.90
C GLY A 39 10.18 6.22 1.05
N TYR A 40 9.41 5.64 1.98
CA TYR A 40 9.38 4.19 2.24
C TYR A 40 8.30 3.44 1.45
N GLU A 41 7.69 4.07 0.43
CA GLU A 41 6.54 3.48 -0.26
C GLU A 41 6.86 2.24 -1.10
N GLY A 42 8.13 1.98 -1.44
CA GLY A 42 8.53 0.91 -2.35
C GLY A 42 8.17 1.20 -3.82
N GLU A 43 8.72 0.40 -4.74
CA GLU A 43 8.72 0.73 -6.17
C GLU A 43 7.31 0.82 -6.76
N THR A 44 6.47 -0.18 -6.50
CA THR A 44 5.13 -0.25 -7.06
C THR A 44 4.25 0.91 -6.62
N LEU A 45 4.27 1.23 -5.32
CA LEU A 45 3.51 2.38 -4.82
C LEU A 45 4.12 3.69 -5.29
N HIS A 46 5.45 3.78 -5.43
CA HIS A 46 6.10 4.97 -6.00
C HIS A 46 5.63 5.24 -7.44
N ARG A 47 5.58 4.20 -8.30
CA ARG A 47 5.05 4.29 -9.67
C ARG A 47 3.58 4.73 -9.64
N PHE A 48 2.76 4.14 -8.77
CA PHE A 48 1.36 4.53 -8.60
C PHE A 48 1.20 6.00 -8.20
N LEU A 49 1.91 6.45 -7.15
CA LEU A 49 1.82 7.82 -6.63
C LEU A 49 2.27 8.85 -7.68
N SER A 50 3.30 8.51 -8.46
CA SER A 50 3.79 9.32 -9.58
C SER A 50 2.76 9.42 -10.71
N TYR A 51 2.17 8.28 -11.11
CA TYR A 51 1.10 8.24 -12.10
C TYR A 51 -0.14 9.01 -11.63
N ALA A 52 -0.60 8.76 -10.40
CA ALA A 52 -1.77 9.42 -9.81
C ALA A 52 -1.60 10.94 -9.74
N SER A 53 -0.41 11.43 -9.36
CA SER A 53 -0.10 12.87 -9.36
C SER A 53 -0.11 13.48 -10.76
N THR A 54 0.27 12.69 -11.77
CA THR A 54 0.28 13.14 -13.17
C THR A 54 -1.14 13.30 -13.72
N VAL A 55 -2.03 12.33 -13.45
CA VAL A 55 -3.42 12.39 -13.93
C VAL A 55 -4.36 13.20 -13.03
N HIS A 56 -3.94 13.48 -11.79
CA HIS A 56 -4.61 14.38 -10.86
C HIS A 56 -3.64 15.47 -10.34
N PRO A 57 -3.40 16.54 -11.10
CA PRO A 57 -2.61 17.66 -10.62
C PRO A 57 -3.14 18.21 -9.28
N GLY A 58 -2.24 18.54 -8.36
CA GLY A 58 -2.58 19.00 -7.00
C GLY A 58 -3.14 17.90 -6.09
N LEU A 59 -2.89 16.63 -6.40
CA LEU A 59 -3.28 15.50 -5.55
C LEU A 59 -2.69 15.62 -4.14
N PHE A 60 -1.40 15.92 -4.07
CA PHE A 60 -0.67 16.11 -2.82
C PHE A 60 -0.41 17.58 -2.53
N ASP A 61 -0.34 17.87 -1.24
CA ASP A 61 0.02 19.17 -0.68
C ASP A 61 0.72 18.88 0.65
N PRO A 62 2.02 19.18 0.79
CA PRO A 62 2.78 18.84 1.99
C PRO A 62 2.15 19.32 3.30
N ASP A 63 1.36 20.40 3.26
CA ASP A 63 0.72 20.99 4.42
C ASP A 63 -0.68 20.39 4.71
N GLU A 64 -1.27 19.64 3.77
CA GLU A 64 -2.67 19.19 3.87
C GLU A 64 -2.87 17.69 3.57
N ARG A 65 -2.16 17.16 2.57
CA ARG A 65 -2.32 15.82 1.98
C ARG A 65 -0.95 15.20 1.69
N THR A 66 -0.48 14.37 2.61
CA THR A 66 0.84 13.73 2.56
C THR A 66 0.73 12.20 2.56
N VAL A 67 1.84 11.52 2.32
CA VAL A 67 2.02 10.07 2.30
C VAL A 67 2.97 9.70 3.44
N LEU A 68 2.48 8.83 4.32
CA LEU A 68 3.25 8.22 5.40
C LEU A 68 3.42 6.75 5.04
N ALA A 69 4.54 6.38 4.41
CA ALA A 69 4.84 4.98 4.18
C ALA A 69 5.44 4.34 5.44
N ILE A 70 5.00 3.14 5.79
CA ILE A 70 5.49 2.41 6.96
C ILE A 70 6.95 2.06 6.73
N ASP A 71 7.83 2.56 7.60
CA ASP A 71 9.27 2.37 7.50
C ASP A 71 9.71 0.93 7.84
N ALA A 72 11.01 0.67 7.72
CA ALA A 72 11.58 -0.65 7.95
C ALA A 72 11.59 -1.09 9.43
N ASP A 73 11.56 -0.15 10.38
CA ASP A 73 11.53 -0.45 11.81
C ASP A 73 10.14 -0.93 12.24
N HIS A 74 9.11 -0.38 11.60
CA HIS A 74 7.70 -0.75 11.81
C HIS A 74 7.27 -1.94 10.95
N TYR A 75 7.74 -2.01 9.69
CA TYR A 75 7.41 -3.07 8.75
C TYR A 75 8.61 -3.35 7.82
N PRO A 76 9.35 -4.45 8.05
CA PRO A 76 10.57 -4.74 7.30
C PRO A 76 10.31 -5.27 5.88
N ALA A 77 9.04 -5.56 5.53
CA ALA A 77 8.62 -6.08 4.23
C ALA A 77 9.46 -7.27 3.73
N ARG A 78 9.81 -8.20 4.62
CA ARG A 78 10.63 -9.36 4.23
C ARG A 78 9.79 -10.53 3.73
N PHE A 79 10.27 -11.19 2.69
CA PHE A 79 9.81 -12.50 2.29
C PHE A 79 10.54 -13.57 3.12
N PRO A 80 9.83 -14.46 3.84
CA PRO A 80 10.46 -15.50 4.63
C PRO A 80 10.88 -16.64 3.70
N VAL A 81 12.04 -16.48 3.08
CA VAL A 81 12.72 -17.56 2.36
C VAL A 81 13.09 -18.75 3.27
N GLY A 82 13.11 -18.54 4.60
CA GLY A 82 13.58 -19.54 5.57
C GLY A 82 12.71 -20.79 5.75
N GLU A 83 11.41 -20.77 5.39
CA GLU A 83 10.54 -21.96 5.52
C GLU A 83 10.46 -22.80 4.24
N ALA A 84 10.89 -22.25 3.10
CA ALA A 84 10.76 -22.90 1.79
C ALA A 84 12.01 -23.74 1.41
N GLY A 85 13.14 -23.52 2.10
CA GLY A 85 14.44 -24.16 1.80
C GLY A 85 15.33 -23.30 0.90
N GLU A 86 16.62 -23.66 0.78
CA GLU A 86 17.49 -23.15 -0.30
C GLU A 86 17.04 -23.87 -1.59
N ASP A 87 16.46 -23.15 -2.55
CA ASP A 87 15.77 -23.65 -3.77
C ASP A 87 14.39 -24.31 -3.56
N PRO A 88 13.36 -23.54 -3.14
CA PRO A 88 12.01 -24.01 -3.18
C PRO A 88 11.52 -24.18 -4.62
N ASP A 89 10.84 -25.30 -4.90
CA ASP A 89 10.11 -25.48 -6.16
C ASP A 89 9.10 -24.31 -6.35
N PRO A 90 8.95 -23.75 -7.55
CA PRO A 90 8.06 -22.61 -7.80
C PRO A 90 6.62 -22.82 -7.32
N ALA A 91 6.10 -24.07 -7.35
CA ALA A 91 4.77 -24.36 -6.84
C ALA A 91 4.71 -24.30 -5.30
N THR A 92 5.81 -24.56 -4.60
CA THR A 92 5.92 -24.42 -3.14
C THR A 92 6.02 -22.96 -2.73
N VAL A 93 6.73 -22.13 -3.51
CA VAL A 93 6.72 -20.67 -3.30
C VAL A 93 5.31 -20.11 -3.44
N ILE A 94 4.60 -20.44 -4.53
CA ILE A 94 3.25 -19.93 -4.79
C ILE A 94 2.24 -20.39 -3.72
N ASN A 95 2.23 -21.67 -3.36
CA ASN A 95 1.34 -22.17 -2.29
C ASN A 95 1.74 -21.62 -0.91
N GLY A 96 3.04 -21.39 -0.70
CA GLY A 96 3.61 -20.77 0.48
C GLY A 96 3.16 -19.31 0.64
N VAL A 97 3.12 -18.52 -0.44
CA VAL A 97 2.70 -17.11 -0.42
C VAL A 97 1.32 -16.93 0.20
N GLY A 98 0.33 -17.71 -0.20
CA GLY A 98 -1.04 -17.58 0.32
C GLY A 98 -1.15 -17.91 1.82
N LEU A 99 -0.52 -18.99 2.26
CA LEU A 99 -0.48 -19.40 3.67
C LEU A 99 0.38 -18.45 4.53
N PHE A 100 1.45 -17.93 3.94
CA PHE A 100 2.36 -17.00 4.58
C PHE A 100 1.70 -15.63 4.79
N VAL A 101 1.03 -15.07 3.79
CA VAL A 101 0.30 -13.80 3.93
C VAL A 101 -0.74 -13.89 5.04
N ASP A 102 -1.48 -15.00 5.14
CA ASP A 102 -2.47 -15.21 6.21
C ASP A 102 -1.82 -15.29 7.60
N SER A 103 -0.66 -15.93 7.72
CA SER A 103 0.15 -15.95 8.94
C SER A 103 0.67 -14.56 9.32
N MET A 104 1.14 -13.78 8.34
CA MET A 104 1.68 -12.43 8.54
C MET A 104 0.60 -11.41 8.91
N ALA A 105 -0.58 -11.47 8.28
CA ALA A 105 -1.72 -10.61 8.57
C ALA A 105 -2.15 -10.67 10.04
N ARG A 106 -1.93 -11.82 10.69
CA ARG A 106 -2.28 -12.04 12.11
C ARG A 106 -1.15 -11.62 13.07
N GLY A 107 0.04 -11.31 12.55
CA GLY A 107 1.26 -11.13 13.35
C GLY A 107 1.84 -9.71 13.42
N LEU A 108 1.38 -8.75 12.61
CA LEU A 108 2.04 -7.43 12.50
C LEU A 108 1.22 -6.28 13.10
N PRO A 109 1.63 -5.71 14.26
CA PRO A 109 1.09 -4.46 14.79
C PRO A 109 1.81 -3.20 14.29
N GLY A 110 2.83 -3.32 13.42
CA GLY A 110 3.74 -2.23 13.06
C GLY A 110 3.09 -0.97 12.47
N GLY A 111 2.03 -1.13 11.67
CA GLY A 111 1.31 0.03 11.13
C GLY A 111 0.59 0.87 12.18
N LEU A 112 0.15 0.27 13.30
CA LEU A 112 -0.43 1.02 14.42
C LEU A 112 0.64 1.85 15.12
N ALA A 113 1.80 1.24 15.41
CA ALA A 113 2.92 1.93 16.02
C ALA A 113 3.41 3.11 15.15
N MET A 114 3.45 2.94 13.81
CA MET A 114 3.81 4.04 12.90
C MET A 114 2.84 5.23 13.01
N VAL A 115 1.54 4.97 13.10
CA VAL A 115 0.52 6.01 13.30
C VAL A 115 0.69 6.67 14.67
N GLU A 116 0.90 5.88 15.73
CA GLU A 116 1.11 6.39 17.08
C GLU A 116 2.36 7.29 17.17
N ASP A 117 3.48 6.86 16.60
CA ASP A 117 4.74 7.62 16.57
C ASP A 117 4.61 8.89 15.74
N TYR A 118 3.92 8.83 14.60
CA TYR A 118 3.63 10.00 13.78
C TYR A 118 2.79 11.03 14.55
N GLU A 119 1.67 10.60 15.16
CA GLU A 119 0.78 11.51 15.90
C GLU A 119 1.46 12.08 17.15
N GLN A 120 2.27 11.29 17.85
CA GLN A 120 3.03 11.75 19.01
C GLN A 120 4.14 12.74 18.64
N SER A 121 4.88 12.48 17.56
CA SER A 121 6.00 13.33 17.14
C SER A 121 5.54 14.65 16.51
N THR A 122 4.39 14.67 15.85
CA THR A 122 3.85 15.85 15.17
C THR A 122 2.78 16.60 15.97
N GLY A 123 2.17 15.95 16.98
CA GLY A 123 0.97 16.47 17.65
C GLY A 123 -0.29 16.47 16.77
N CYS A 124 -0.20 15.99 15.53
CA CYS A 124 -1.29 15.97 14.57
C CYS A 124 -2.18 14.75 14.74
N ARG A 125 -3.45 14.87 14.30
CA ARG A 125 -4.43 13.79 14.34
C ARG A 125 -5.30 13.77 13.08
N PRO A 126 -4.72 13.40 11.92
CA PRO A 126 -5.41 13.46 10.63
C PRO A 126 -6.43 12.33 10.46
N ASP A 127 -7.23 12.42 9.39
CA ASP A 127 -7.86 11.23 8.81
C ASP A 127 -6.85 10.47 7.94
N TYR A 128 -7.14 9.21 7.62
CA TYR A 128 -6.25 8.34 6.87
C TYR A 128 -6.90 7.73 5.63
N VAL A 129 -6.07 7.46 4.63
CA VAL A 129 -6.37 6.58 3.50
C VAL A 129 -5.36 5.44 3.50
N GLY A 130 -5.80 4.19 3.48
CA GLY A 130 -4.90 3.04 3.35
C GLY A 130 -4.43 2.87 1.90
N LEU A 131 -3.13 2.67 1.68
CA LEU A 131 -2.54 2.39 0.37
C LEU A 131 -1.62 1.17 0.45
N GLY A 132 -2.09 0.01 0.01
CA GLY A 132 -1.37 -1.26 0.19
C GLY A 132 -1.05 -1.97 -1.11
N TYR A 133 0.11 -2.59 -1.19
CA TYR A 133 0.45 -3.50 -2.29
C TYR A 133 0.91 -4.86 -1.76
N SER A 134 0.41 -5.94 -2.35
CA SER A 134 0.81 -7.31 -2.03
C SER A 134 0.73 -7.60 -0.52
N GLN A 135 1.83 -8.03 0.11
CA GLN A 135 1.97 -8.24 1.55
C GLN A 135 1.63 -6.99 2.39
N GLY A 136 1.87 -5.78 1.88
CA GLY A 136 1.56 -4.53 2.58
C GLY A 136 0.08 -4.36 2.90
N VAL A 137 -0.82 -4.99 2.12
CA VAL A 137 -2.26 -5.02 2.43
C VAL A 137 -2.54 -5.73 3.76
N ALA A 138 -1.84 -6.85 4.01
CA ALA A 138 -1.93 -7.57 5.28
C ALA A 138 -1.40 -6.70 6.44
N ALA A 139 -0.26 -6.04 6.24
CA ALA A 139 0.36 -5.18 7.25
C ALA A 139 -0.51 -3.96 7.62
N LEU A 140 -1.27 -3.41 6.66
CA LEU A 140 -2.18 -2.30 6.92
C LEU A 140 -3.49 -2.72 7.59
N THR A 141 -3.87 -3.99 7.52
CA THR A 141 -5.22 -4.37 7.92
C THR A 141 -5.54 -4.07 9.40
N PRO A 142 -4.67 -4.39 10.38
CA PRO A 142 -4.94 -4.06 11.79
C PRO A 142 -5.14 -2.55 12.02
N VAL A 143 -4.24 -1.72 11.47
CA VAL A 143 -4.33 -0.25 11.60
C VAL A 143 -5.55 0.32 10.88
N GLN A 144 -5.89 -0.20 9.71
CA GLN A 144 -7.10 0.18 8.99
C GLN A 144 -8.37 -0.13 9.80
N HIS A 145 -8.47 -1.30 10.45
CA HIS A 145 -9.62 -1.62 11.28
C HIS A 145 -9.75 -0.70 12.50
N THR A 146 -8.65 -0.38 13.17
CA THR A 146 -8.65 0.57 14.29
C THR A 146 -9.08 1.96 13.82
N LEU A 147 -8.48 2.49 12.76
CA LEU A 147 -8.82 3.81 12.22
C LEU A 147 -10.27 3.87 11.72
N ALA A 148 -10.80 2.79 11.13
CA ALA A 148 -12.20 2.69 10.74
C ALA A 148 -13.13 2.72 11.96
N ALA A 149 -12.81 1.99 13.03
CA ALA A 149 -13.58 2.00 14.28
C ALA A 149 -13.58 3.37 14.97
N GLU A 150 -12.50 4.16 14.79
CA GLU A 150 -12.39 5.54 15.25
C GLU A 150 -13.10 6.56 14.33
N GLY A 151 -13.59 6.14 13.15
CA GLY A 151 -14.18 7.03 12.16
C GLY A 151 -13.15 7.89 11.41
N ARG A 152 -11.87 7.50 11.44
CA ARG A 152 -10.72 8.22 10.88
C ARG A 152 -10.16 7.57 9.61
N LEU A 153 -10.70 6.45 9.15
CA LEU A 153 -10.34 5.86 7.87
C LEU A 153 -11.34 6.31 6.79
N ARG A 154 -10.88 7.13 5.84
CA ARG A 154 -11.71 7.60 4.71
C ARG A 154 -11.93 6.53 3.66
N GLY A 155 -10.98 5.60 3.51
CA GLY A 155 -11.03 4.52 2.53
C GLY A 155 -9.69 3.81 2.38
N ALA A 156 -9.63 2.85 1.46
CA ALA A 156 -8.38 2.19 1.09
C ALA A 156 -8.29 1.88 -0.40
N VAL A 157 -7.07 1.90 -0.93
CA VAL A 157 -6.73 1.45 -2.27
C VAL A 157 -5.67 0.37 -2.16
N HIS A 158 -5.93 -0.80 -2.78
CA HIS A 158 -5.07 -1.97 -2.68
C HIS A 158 -4.71 -2.51 -4.06
N PHE A 159 -3.46 -2.93 -4.23
CA PHE A 159 -2.92 -3.56 -5.44
C PHE A 159 -2.38 -4.95 -5.12
N GLY A 160 -2.48 -5.88 -6.05
CA GLY A 160 -1.97 -7.25 -5.87
C GLY A 160 -2.51 -7.89 -4.59
N ASN A 161 -3.74 -7.56 -4.18
CA ASN A 161 -4.25 -7.88 -2.86
C ASN A 161 -4.45 -9.40 -2.74
N PRO A 162 -3.71 -10.11 -1.87
CA PRO A 162 -3.82 -11.56 -1.72
C PRO A 162 -5.20 -12.01 -1.23
N PHE A 163 -6.00 -11.10 -0.65
CA PHE A 163 -7.36 -11.34 -0.19
C PHE A 163 -8.43 -10.87 -1.18
N HIS A 164 -8.04 -10.50 -2.42
CA HIS A 164 -8.95 -9.94 -3.44
C HIS A 164 -10.19 -10.81 -3.70
N ARG A 165 -10.04 -12.13 -3.65
CA ARG A 165 -11.13 -13.12 -3.90
C ARG A 165 -11.86 -13.58 -2.64
N ALA A 166 -11.51 -13.06 -1.46
CA ALA A 166 -12.08 -13.47 -0.19
C ALA A 166 -12.77 -12.29 0.53
N PRO A 167 -13.87 -11.75 -0.05
CA PRO A 167 -14.59 -10.65 0.56
C PRO A 167 -15.13 -11.06 1.94
N GLY A 168 -14.80 -10.28 2.97
CA GLY A 168 -15.19 -10.55 4.37
C GLY A 168 -14.08 -11.10 5.26
N LEU A 169 -12.93 -11.51 4.71
CA LEU A 169 -11.73 -11.76 5.49
C LEU A 169 -10.96 -10.47 5.77
N ILE A 170 -10.13 -10.48 6.81
CA ILE A 170 -9.10 -9.47 7.10
C ILE A 170 -8.32 -9.21 5.80
N GLY A 171 -8.29 -7.96 5.33
CA GLY A 171 -7.62 -7.55 4.08
C GLY A 171 -8.44 -7.76 2.80
N GLY A 172 -9.57 -8.48 2.87
CA GLY A 172 -10.48 -8.76 1.74
C GLY A 172 -11.47 -7.64 1.40
N GLY A 173 -11.27 -6.43 1.93
CA GLY A 173 -12.02 -5.23 1.54
C GLY A 173 -13.38 -5.00 2.19
N SER A 174 -13.83 -5.83 3.15
CA SER A 174 -15.06 -5.56 3.91
C SER A 174 -14.75 -4.86 5.24
N MET A 175 -14.71 -3.53 5.21
CA MET A 175 -14.80 -2.69 6.41
C MET A 175 -16.13 -1.93 6.33
N SER A 176 -17.06 -2.22 7.23
CA SER A 176 -18.43 -1.68 7.17
C SER A 176 -18.41 -0.15 7.05
N GLY A 177 -18.97 0.38 5.97
CA GLY A 177 -19.07 1.83 5.72
C GLY A 177 -17.82 2.51 5.18
N VAL A 178 -16.70 1.80 5.01
CA VAL A 178 -15.46 2.36 4.46
C VAL A 178 -15.28 1.90 3.00
N PRO A 179 -15.11 2.83 2.03
CA PRO A 179 -14.89 2.46 0.64
C PRO A 179 -13.51 1.81 0.45
N VAL A 180 -13.47 0.66 -0.22
CA VAL A 180 -12.24 -0.04 -0.59
C VAL A 180 -12.20 -0.27 -2.09
N HIS A 181 -11.12 0.17 -2.74
CA HIS A 181 -10.81 -0.15 -4.13
C HIS A 181 -9.67 -1.16 -4.19
N SER A 182 -9.92 -2.36 -4.69
CA SER A 182 -8.90 -3.41 -4.82
C SER A 182 -8.70 -3.76 -6.29
N TYR A 183 -7.49 -3.55 -6.81
CA TYR A 183 -7.14 -3.78 -8.21
C TYR A 183 -6.17 -4.95 -8.33
N CYS A 184 -6.62 -5.98 -9.08
CA CYS A 184 -5.83 -7.15 -9.44
C CYS A 184 -5.49 -7.10 -10.94
N LEU A 185 -4.20 -7.20 -11.28
CA LEU A 185 -3.78 -7.37 -12.66
C LEU A 185 -4.20 -8.76 -13.14
N ALA A 186 -4.54 -8.88 -14.42
CA ALA A 186 -4.79 -10.18 -15.01
C ALA A 186 -3.51 -11.03 -14.94
N ASP A 187 -3.66 -12.32 -14.66
CA ASP A 187 -2.57 -13.27 -14.51
C ASP A 187 -1.62 -13.00 -13.30
N ASP A 188 -1.94 -12.05 -12.40
CA ASP A 188 -1.24 -11.89 -11.12
C ASP A 188 -1.59 -13.04 -10.16
N PHE A 189 -0.67 -13.97 -9.96
CA PHE A 189 -0.91 -15.16 -9.14
C PHE A 189 -1.27 -14.88 -7.68
N VAL A 190 -0.94 -13.69 -7.15
CA VAL A 190 -1.22 -13.32 -5.76
C VAL A 190 -2.71 -13.05 -5.55
N CYS A 191 -3.38 -12.41 -6.52
CA CYS A 191 -4.78 -12.00 -6.39
C CYS A 191 -5.72 -12.65 -7.43
N ASP A 192 -5.16 -13.23 -8.49
CA ASP A 192 -5.81 -14.03 -9.53
C ASP A 192 -5.29 -15.47 -9.47
N THR A 193 -5.76 -16.24 -8.48
CA THR A 193 -5.39 -17.64 -8.22
C THR A 193 -5.92 -18.67 -9.25
N GLY A 194 -6.18 -18.25 -10.49
CA GLY A 194 -6.60 -19.15 -11.57
C GLY A 194 -5.48 -20.13 -11.99
N PRO A 195 -5.82 -21.32 -12.53
CA PRO A 195 -4.81 -22.29 -12.99
C PRO A 195 -3.82 -21.73 -14.03
N ARG A 196 -4.29 -20.77 -14.84
CA ARG A 196 -3.47 -20.06 -15.83
C ARG A 196 -2.43 -19.17 -15.16
N SER A 197 -2.82 -18.33 -14.21
CA SER A 197 -1.93 -17.39 -13.50
C SER A 197 -0.85 -18.14 -12.73
N VAL A 198 -1.22 -19.25 -12.07
CA VAL A 198 -0.25 -20.15 -11.42
C VAL A 198 0.73 -20.75 -12.42
N ALA A 199 0.25 -21.22 -13.57
CA ALA A 199 1.13 -21.78 -14.60
C ALA A 199 2.09 -20.75 -15.19
N LEU A 200 1.65 -19.50 -15.38
CA LEU A 200 2.50 -18.41 -15.87
C LEU A 200 3.55 -18.01 -14.82
N ALA A 201 3.18 -17.92 -13.55
CA ALA A 201 4.12 -17.60 -12.47
C ALA A 201 5.21 -18.67 -12.28
N VAL A 202 4.90 -19.94 -12.53
CA VAL A 202 5.92 -21.03 -12.50
C VAL A 202 6.87 -20.98 -13.70
N GLN A 203 6.44 -20.40 -14.82
CA GLN A 203 7.24 -20.32 -16.06
C GLN A 203 8.08 -19.05 -16.14
N ASP A 204 7.85 -18.08 -15.26
CA ASP A 204 8.62 -16.84 -15.23
C ASP A 204 9.89 -17.06 -14.40
N ASP A 205 10.99 -17.28 -15.10
CA ASP A 205 12.32 -17.46 -14.50
C ASP A 205 12.97 -16.11 -14.12
N GLU A 206 12.37 -14.97 -14.51
CA GLU A 206 12.98 -13.63 -14.41
C GLU A 206 12.28 -12.67 -13.41
N GLY A 207 11.15 -13.06 -12.81
CA GLY A 207 10.45 -12.27 -11.78
C GLY A 207 9.08 -12.82 -11.37
N ALA A 208 8.32 -12.07 -10.57
CA ALA A 208 6.95 -12.45 -10.16
C ALA A 208 5.86 -12.14 -11.23
N GLY A 209 6.25 -12.01 -12.51
CA GLY A 209 5.34 -11.78 -13.63
C GLY A 209 4.50 -10.52 -13.52
N ALA A 210 3.19 -10.66 -13.81
CA ALA A 210 2.23 -9.56 -13.75
C ALA A 210 2.26 -8.84 -12.39
N HIS A 211 2.60 -9.54 -11.30
CA HIS A 211 2.63 -8.99 -9.95
C HIS A 211 3.60 -7.80 -9.81
N GLU A 212 4.70 -7.75 -10.56
CA GLU A 212 5.70 -6.66 -10.48
C GLU A 212 5.48 -5.52 -11.50
N THR A 213 4.42 -5.62 -12.31
CA THR A 213 4.21 -4.73 -13.48
C THR A 213 3.20 -3.62 -13.25
N TYR A 214 2.56 -3.56 -12.08
CA TYR A 214 1.61 -2.52 -11.72
C TYR A 214 2.16 -1.12 -12.02
N PHE A 215 1.38 -0.35 -12.81
CA PHE A 215 1.67 1.03 -13.19
C PHE A 215 2.99 1.27 -13.96
N ARG A 216 3.71 0.21 -14.37
CA ARG A 216 5.02 0.33 -15.04
C ARG A 216 4.94 1.14 -16.34
N ASN A 217 3.92 0.87 -17.17
CA ASN A 217 3.72 1.62 -18.41
C ASN A 217 3.00 2.94 -18.14
N ALA A 218 1.99 2.94 -17.26
CA ALA A 218 1.20 4.11 -16.93
C ALA A 218 2.04 5.28 -16.36
N VAL A 219 3.09 5.00 -15.59
CA VAL A 219 3.99 6.04 -15.07
C VAL A 219 4.93 6.58 -16.16
N ALA A 220 5.29 5.77 -17.15
CA ALA A 220 6.16 6.18 -18.26
C ALA A 220 5.38 7.02 -19.29
N ASP A 221 4.16 6.59 -19.64
CA ASP A 221 3.22 7.31 -20.47
C ASP A 221 1.79 7.14 -19.90
N PRO A 222 1.18 8.19 -19.33
CA PRO A 222 -0.18 8.12 -18.79
C PRO A 222 -1.26 7.73 -19.79
N SER A 223 -1.00 7.82 -21.10
CA SER A 223 -1.91 7.36 -22.14
C SER A 223 -1.93 5.84 -22.32
N ASP A 224 -0.91 5.14 -21.84
CA ASP A 224 -0.83 3.68 -21.81
C ASP A 224 -1.55 3.06 -20.61
N ALA A 225 -2.05 3.89 -19.68
CA ALA A 225 -2.77 3.41 -18.51
C ALA A 225 -4.06 2.67 -18.90
N SER A 226 -4.23 1.46 -18.37
CA SER A 226 -5.47 0.72 -18.51
C SER A 226 -6.64 1.44 -17.81
N PRO A 227 -7.89 1.16 -18.20
CA PRO A 227 -9.06 1.69 -17.49
C PRO A 227 -9.06 1.38 -15.99
N ALA A 228 -8.49 0.23 -15.57
CA ALA A 228 -8.41 -0.17 -14.17
C ALA A 228 -7.37 0.65 -13.41
N GLU A 229 -6.19 0.90 -13.99
CA GLU A 229 -5.17 1.77 -13.40
C GLU A 229 -5.70 3.21 -13.27
N ARG A 230 -6.41 3.72 -14.29
CA ARG A 230 -7.08 5.02 -14.20
C ARG A 230 -8.14 5.05 -13.09
N ALA A 231 -8.97 4.01 -12.98
CA ALA A 231 -9.98 3.92 -11.93
C ALA A 231 -9.37 3.88 -10.51
N ALA A 232 -8.21 3.25 -10.34
CA ALA A 232 -7.47 3.23 -9.08
C ALA A 232 -6.96 4.63 -8.70
N ALA A 233 -6.37 5.37 -9.65
CA ALA A 233 -5.95 6.75 -9.43
C ALA A 233 -7.15 7.66 -9.09
N ASP A 234 -8.24 7.54 -9.84
CA ASP A 234 -9.48 8.30 -9.58
C ASP A 234 -10.07 7.96 -8.20
N ALA A 235 -9.99 6.69 -7.77
CA ALA A 235 -10.44 6.25 -6.44
C ALA A 235 -9.60 6.87 -5.33
N PHE A 236 -8.27 6.78 -5.44
CA PHE A 236 -7.36 7.37 -4.47
C PHE A 236 -7.55 8.89 -4.36
N ALA A 237 -7.68 9.58 -5.50
CA ALA A 237 -7.91 11.02 -5.54
C ALA A 237 -9.21 11.46 -4.86
N ARG A 238 -10.26 10.64 -4.88
CA ARG A 238 -11.52 10.91 -4.14
C ARG A 238 -11.39 10.70 -2.64
N LEU A 239 -10.46 9.86 -2.19
CA LEU A 239 -10.31 9.53 -0.78
C LEU A 239 -9.40 10.52 -0.05
N ILE A 240 -8.36 11.01 -0.73
CA ILE A 240 -7.37 11.91 -0.14
C ILE A 240 -7.77 13.39 -0.19
N ARG A 241 -8.76 13.75 -1.01
CA ARG A 241 -9.35 15.10 -1.09
C ARG A 241 -10.58 15.18 -0.18
#